data_AF-A0A5K8A1W0-F1
#
_entry.id   AF-A0A5K8A1W0-F1
#
_cell.length_a   1.000
_cell.length_b   1.000
_cell.length_c   1.000
_cell.angle_alpha   90.00
_cell.angle_beta   90.00
_cell.angle_gamma   90.00
#
_symmetry.space_group_name_H-M   'P 1'
#
loop_
_entity.id
_entity.type
_entity.pdbx_description
1 polymer ?
#
loop_
_entity_poly.entity_id
_entity_poly.type
_entity_poly.pdbx_seq_one_letter_code
_entity_poly.pdbx_strand_id
1 'polypeptide(L)'
;MLTILFILGTITGAHASAYNFNGAWIDVEAWVGEGANETILVVDWNRIDTGEDTISESHAFGFRWDGTAYESDMLDAFDTSGILTVTTGYGGAFI
;
A
#
# COMPACT_ATOMS: atom_id res chain seq x y z
N MET A 1 -3.55 -44.58 -15.78
CA MET A 1 -2.46 -43.64 -15.45
C MET A 1 -3.09 -42.28 -15.22
N LEU A 2 -3.20 -41.84 -13.97
CA LEU A 2 -3.81 -40.56 -13.58
C LEU A 2 -2.72 -39.49 -13.65
N THR A 3 -2.84 -38.55 -14.59
CA THR A 3 -1.92 -37.41 -14.68
C THR A 3 -2.38 -36.33 -13.71
N ILE A 4 -1.65 -36.16 -12.61
CA ILE A 4 -1.84 -35.02 -11.70
C ILE A 4 -1.08 -33.83 -12.29
N LEU A 5 -1.82 -32.81 -12.72
CA LEU A 5 -1.27 -31.53 -13.14
C LEU A 5 -0.92 -30.71 -11.89
N PHE A 6 0.36 -30.63 -11.55
CA PHE A 6 0.87 -29.69 -10.54
C PHE A 6 0.91 -28.29 -11.15
N ILE A 7 -0.09 -27.45 -10.85
CA ILE A 7 0.01 -26.02 -11.14
C ILE A 7 0.88 -25.42 -10.04
N LEU A 8 2.16 -25.19 -10.37
CA LEU A 8 3.06 -24.39 -9.54
C LEU A 8 2.60 -22.94 -9.65
N GLY A 9 1.70 -22.53 -8.76
CA GLY A 9 1.35 -21.13 -8.58
C GLY A 9 2.59 -20.39 -8.09
N THR A 10 3.26 -19.67 -8.99
CA THR A 10 4.28 -18.69 -8.60
C THR A 10 3.58 -17.65 -7.76
N ILE A 11 3.77 -17.71 -6.44
CA ILE A 11 3.48 -16.59 -5.56
C ILE A 11 4.51 -15.53 -5.98
N THR A 12 4.11 -14.61 -6.87
CA THR A 12 4.86 -13.39 -7.10
C THR A 12 4.74 -12.60 -5.81
N GLY A 13 5.72 -12.73 -4.91
CA GLY A 13 5.91 -11.74 -3.87
C GLY A 13 6.14 -10.41 -4.58
N ALA A 14 5.19 -9.49 -4.47
CA ALA A 14 5.40 -8.12 -4.93
C ALA A 14 6.52 -7.55 -4.03
N HIS A 15 7.72 -7.43 -4.59
CA HIS A 15 8.79 -6.69 -3.97
C HIS A 15 8.55 -5.21 -4.25
N ALA A 16 8.85 -4.35 -3.27
CA ALA A 16 8.77 -2.90 -3.46
C ALA A 16 9.55 -2.49 -4.71
N SER A 17 8.88 -1.77 -5.60
CA SER A 17 9.46 -1.33 -6.87
C SER A 17 9.65 0.18 -6.86
N ALA A 18 10.84 0.63 -7.22
CA ALA A 18 11.13 2.05 -7.40
C ALA A 18 10.19 2.63 -8.47
N TYR A 19 9.40 3.61 -8.07
CA TYR A 19 8.39 4.26 -8.87
C TYR A 19 8.66 5.76 -8.94
N ASN A 20 8.65 6.34 -10.13
CA ASN A 20 8.78 7.78 -10.29
C ASN A 20 7.40 8.44 -10.14
N PHE A 21 7.18 9.07 -8.99
CA PHE A 21 5.97 9.84 -8.72
C PHE A 21 6.30 11.34 -8.76
N ASN A 22 5.86 12.03 -9.81
CA ASN A 22 6.04 13.47 -9.98
C ASN A 22 7.50 13.96 -9.76
N GLY A 23 8.47 13.20 -10.26
CA GLY A 23 9.90 13.53 -10.14
C GLY A 23 10.60 12.99 -8.89
N ALA A 24 9.86 12.43 -7.93
CA ALA A 24 10.43 11.70 -6.78
C ALA A 24 10.49 10.20 -7.07
N TRP A 25 11.59 9.54 -6.67
CA TRP A 25 11.69 8.09 -6.70
C TRP A 25 11.26 7.52 -5.36
N ILE A 26 10.25 6.65 -5.38
CA ILE A 26 9.63 6.07 -4.20
C ILE A 26 9.57 4.55 -4.38
N ASP A 27 10.04 3.78 -3.41
CA ASP A 27 9.88 2.33 -3.43
C ASP A 27 8.45 1.98 -2.98
N VAL A 28 7.57 1.71 -3.94
CA VAL A 28 6.17 1.38 -3.65
C VAL A 28 6.05 -0.12 -3.42
N GLU A 29 5.64 -0.50 -2.21
CA GLU A 29 5.55 -1.89 -1.74
C GLU A 29 4.40 -2.65 -2.38
N ALA A 30 3.26 -1.98 -2.54
CA ALA A 30 2.07 -2.57 -3.11
C ALA A 30 1.22 -1.51 -3.79
N TRP A 31 0.49 -1.95 -4.81
CA TRP A 31 -0.49 -1.17 -5.53
C TRP A 31 -1.86 -1.83 -5.41
N VAL A 32 -2.90 -1.03 -5.21
CA VAL A 32 -4.29 -1.48 -5.32
C VAL A 32 -5.09 -0.54 -6.21
N GLY A 33 -6.19 -1.07 -6.75
CA GLY A 33 -7.01 -0.38 -7.73
C GLY A 33 -6.38 -0.36 -9.12
N GLU A 34 -7.12 0.24 -10.05
CA GLU A 34 -6.76 0.39 -11.45
C GLU A 34 -7.28 1.75 -11.95
N GLY A 35 -6.62 2.32 -12.96
CA GLY A 35 -7.05 3.58 -13.56
C GLY A 35 -5.90 4.53 -13.85
N ALA A 36 -6.22 5.65 -14.48
CA ALA A 36 -5.24 6.65 -14.92
C ALA A 36 -4.81 7.61 -13.81
N ASN A 37 -5.65 7.82 -12.80
CA ASN A 37 -5.29 8.63 -11.64
C ASN A 37 -4.56 7.77 -10.62
N GLU A 38 -3.60 8.38 -9.92
CA GLU A 38 -2.83 7.69 -8.90
C GLU A 38 -2.43 8.60 -7.74
N THR A 39 -2.26 7.99 -6.58
CA THR A 39 -1.75 8.60 -5.36
C THR A 39 -0.89 7.61 -4.59
N ILE A 40 -0.04 8.12 -3.71
CA ILE A 40 0.81 7.32 -2.82
C ILE A 40 0.55 7.75 -1.38
N LEU A 41 0.24 6.78 -0.53
CA LEU A 41 0.23 6.93 0.92
C LEU A 41 1.59 6.52 1.46
N VAL A 42 2.29 7.45 2.11
CA VAL A 42 3.53 7.16 2.85
C VAL A 42 3.22 7.15 4.33
N VAL A 43 3.53 6.05 5.00
CA VAL A 43 3.38 5.89 6.45
C VAL A 43 4.76 5.84 7.08
N ASP A 44 5.05 6.86 7.88
CA ASP A 44 6.23 6.91 8.73
C ASP A 44 5.83 6.48 10.15
N TRP A 45 6.24 5.28 10.55
CA TRP A 45 5.94 4.74 11.87
C TRP A 45 6.81 5.36 12.97
N ASN A 46 7.97 5.90 12.61
CA ASN A 46 8.98 6.41 13.53
C ASN A 46 9.10 7.93 13.40
N ARG A 47 8.00 8.64 13.72
CA ARG A 47 7.97 10.11 13.77
C ARG A 47 8.98 10.74 14.76
N ILE A 48 9.60 9.96 15.64
CA ILE A 48 10.61 10.41 16.60
C ILE A 48 12.00 10.02 16.08
N ASP A 49 12.50 10.81 15.13
CA ASP A 49 13.92 10.85 14.79
C ASP A 49 14.68 11.48 15.97
N THR A 50 15.11 10.65 16.94
CA THR A 50 15.94 11.09 18.07
C THR A 50 17.44 11.13 17.77
N GLY A 51 17.84 11.03 16.49
CA GLY A 51 19.24 11.15 16.08
C GLY A 51 19.56 10.38 14.80
N GLU A 52 20.76 10.61 14.28
CA GLU A 52 21.28 10.08 13.00
C GLU A 52 21.31 8.54 12.93
N ASP A 53 21.16 7.85 14.06
CA ASP A 53 21.15 6.38 14.16
C ASP A 53 19.73 5.77 14.10
N THR A 54 18.69 6.60 14.00
CA THR A 54 17.30 6.12 13.90
C THR A 54 16.98 5.93 12.43
N ILE A 55 17.04 4.70 11.93
CA ILE A 55 16.50 4.39 10.60
C ILE A 55 14.98 4.44 10.75
N SER A 56 14.34 5.53 10.29
CA SER A 56 12.88 5.59 10.21
C SER A 56 12.40 4.53 9.21
N GLU A 57 11.53 3.64 9.68
CA GLU A 57 10.83 2.68 8.84
C GLU A 57 9.63 3.39 8.22
N SER A 58 9.84 3.88 6.99
CA SER A 58 8.80 4.49 6.17
C SER A 58 8.35 3.50 5.09
N HIS A 59 7.04 3.32 4.97
CA HIS A 59 6.43 2.45 3.96
C HIS A 59 5.60 3.26 2.97
N ALA A 60 5.58 2.85 1.70
CA ALA A 60 4.81 3.52 0.66
C ALA A 60 3.88 2.56 -0.09
N PHE A 61 2.60 2.96 -0.20
CA PHE A 61 1.54 2.19 -0.85
C PHE A 61 0.84 3.02 -1.92
N GLY A 62 0.60 2.43 -3.09
CA GLY A 62 -0.01 3.11 -4.22
C GLY A 62 -1.48 2.75 -4.41
N PHE A 63 -2.28 3.74 -4.80
CA PHE A 63 -3.70 3.57 -5.15
C PHE A 63 -4.01 4.17 -6.50
N ARG A 64 -4.77 3.44 -7.33
CA ARG A 64 -5.21 3.87 -8.67
C ARG A 64 -6.72 3.87 -8.82
N TRP A 65 -7.22 4.84 -9.57
CA TRP A 65 -8.65 4.97 -9.87
C TRP A 65 -8.90 5.70 -11.20
N ASP A 66 -10.14 5.61 -11.67
CA ASP A 66 -10.68 6.46 -12.72
C ASP A 66 -11.83 7.33 -12.16
N GLY A 67 -12.05 8.51 -12.74
CA GLY A 67 -13.11 9.42 -12.32
C GLY A 67 -12.86 10.05 -10.94
N THR A 68 -13.89 10.04 -10.08
CA THR A 68 -13.84 10.64 -8.74
C THR A 68 -13.63 9.55 -7.70
N ALA A 69 -12.61 9.71 -6.85
CA ALA A 69 -12.38 8.90 -5.66
C ALA A 69 -12.04 9.82 -4.48
N TYR A 70 -12.26 9.31 -3.27
CA TYR A 70 -11.94 9.94 -2.00
C TYR A 70 -10.87 9.14 -1.25
N GLU A 71 -10.23 9.77 -0.27
CA GLU A 71 -9.24 9.09 0.58
C GLU A 71 -9.82 7.86 1.31
N SER A 72 -11.11 7.90 1.67
CA SER A 72 -11.80 6.75 2.25
C SER A 72 -11.84 5.54 1.31
N ASP A 73 -11.94 5.75 0.00
CA ASP A 73 -11.96 4.66 -0.99
C ASP A 73 -10.58 4.00 -1.08
N MET A 74 -9.52 4.80 -1.00
CA MET A 74 -8.14 4.30 -0.92
C MET A 74 -7.93 3.46 0.35
N LEU A 75 -8.34 3.97 1.51
CA LEU A 75 -8.18 3.29 2.79
C LEU A 75 -9.01 1.98 2.85
N ASP A 76 -10.23 1.98 2.32
CA ASP A 76 -11.08 0.78 2.20
C ASP A 76 -10.45 -0.27 1.25
N ALA A 77 -9.84 0.17 0.15
CA ALA A 77 -9.11 -0.72 -0.75
C ALA A 77 -7.86 -1.34 -0.09
N PHE A 78 -7.15 -0.59 0.75
CA PHE A 78 -6.02 -1.12 1.52
C PHE A 78 -6.47 -2.13 2.59
N ASP A 79 -7.59 -1.90 3.27
CA ASP A 79 -8.18 -2.85 4.21
C ASP A 79 -8.63 -4.14 3.52
N THR A 80 -9.38 -3.99 2.43
CA THR A 80 -9.89 -5.12 1.64
C THR A 80 -8.76 -5.98 1.06
N SER A 81 -7.65 -5.37 0.66
CA SER A 81 -6.48 -6.08 0.11
C SER A 81 -5.55 -6.67 1.19
N GLY A 82 -5.75 -6.31 2.47
CA GLY A 82 -4.91 -6.74 3.57
C GLY A 82 -3.55 -6.03 3.64
N ILE A 83 -3.39 -4.90 2.96
CA ILE A 83 -2.16 -4.08 3.02
C ILE A 83 -2.08 -3.34 4.36
N LEU A 84 -3.19 -2.75 4.79
CA LEU A 84 -3.32 -2.09 6.10
C LEU A 84 -4.66 -2.48 6.69
N THR A 85 -4.71 -2.82 7.98
CA THR A 85 -5.99 -2.88 8.68
C THR A 85 -6.45 -1.46 8.98
N VAL A 86 -7.59 -1.07 8.45
CA VAL A 86 -8.16 0.27 8.65
C VAL A 86 -9.44 0.15 9.47
N THR A 87 -9.44 0.84 10.61
CA THR A 87 -10.66 0.98 11.41
C THR A 87 -10.97 2.45 11.60
N THR A 88 -12.12 2.89 11.11
CA THR A 88 -12.56 4.28 11.22
C THR A 88 -13.53 4.46 12.40
N GLY A 89 -13.31 5.49 13.22
CA GLY A 89 -14.25 5.92 14.25
C GLY A 89 -14.75 7.34 13.95
N TYR A 90 -16.07 7.55 13.91
CA TYR A 90 -16.65 8.88 13.83
C TYR A 90 -17.22 9.28 15.20
N GLY A 91 -16.73 10.37 15.79
CA GLY A 91 -17.34 10.94 17.01
C GLY A 91 -16.67 10.63 18.36
N GLY A 92 -15.36 10.34 18.40
CA GLY A 92 -14.59 10.35 19.65
C GLY A 92 -14.60 9.06 20.47
N ALA A 93 -15.20 7.98 19.96
CA ALA A 93 -14.89 6.65 20.46
C ALA A 93 -13.62 6.17 19.75
N PHE A 94 -12.48 6.28 20.43
CA PHE A 94 -11.36 5.42 20.13
C PHE A 94 -11.84 3.97 20.35
N ILE A 95 -11.73 3.17 19.30
CA ILE A 95 -11.70 1.71 19.36
C ILE A 95 -10.58 1.24 20.28
#